data_AF-A0A966XGT9-F1
#
_entry.id   AF-A0A966XGT9-F1
#
_cell.length_a   1.000
_cell.length_b   1.000
_cell.length_c   1.000
_cell.angle_alpha   90.00
_cell.angle_beta   90.00
_cell.angle_gamma   90.00
#
_symmetry.space_group_name_H-M   'P 1'
#
loop_
_entity.id
_entity.type
_entity.pdbx_description
1 polymer ?
#
loop_
_entity_poly.entity_id
_entity_poly.type
_entity_poly.pdbx_seq_one_letter_code
_entity_poly.pdbx_strand_id
1 'polypeptide(L)'
;MRPAAVLIGLLVLTACQEPIPDSGYNPALRGDTSVGLPAQINVEAEPLDAVSMPQSYDENGNLIAGTLSDENDFEAVSNRQTIESDAERLAENRSRYISIEPTDLPVRPGTDIPNIVAYALQTNNPLKTQLYDRGPFASEKRALANCNAYPSPGKAQEVFLSKGGPKRDRYGLDPDGDGFACTWDPTPFRLARSEG
;
A
#
# COMPACT_ATOMS: atom_id res chain seq x y z
N MET A 1 6.37 -60.91 37.01
CA MET A 1 6.00 -59.52 36.67
C MET A 1 6.95 -59.06 35.58
N ARG A 2 6.46 -58.79 34.36
CA ARG A 2 7.29 -58.39 33.20
C ARG A 2 7.42 -56.87 33.16
N PRO A 3 8.61 -56.27 33.02
CA PRO A 3 8.72 -54.82 32.89
C PRO A 3 8.36 -54.39 31.47
N ALA A 4 7.37 -53.51 31.35
CA ALA A 4 7.00 -52.85 30.10
C ALA A 4 7.96 -51.67 29.85
N ALA A 5 8.65 -51.69 28.71
CA ALA A 5 9.48 -50.58 28.27
C ALA A 5 8.61 -49.47 27.66
N VAL A 6 8.72 -48.26 28.19
CA VAL A 6 8.04 -47.06 27.67
C VAL A 6 8.98 -46.40 26.66
N LEU A 7 8.60 -46.40 25.39
CA LEU A 7 9.28 -45.70 24.31
C LEU A 7 8.71 -44.27 24.23
N ILE A 8 9.52 -43.28 24.63
CA ILE A 8 9.21 -41.85 24.46
C ILE A 8 9.73 -41.45 23.07
N GLY A 9 8.82 -41.25 22.12
CA GLY A 9 9.13 -40.72 20.80
C GLY A 9 9.34 -39.21 20.85
N LEU A 10 10.54 -38.75 20.49
CA LEU A 10 10.86 -37.34 20.31
C LEU A 10 10.38 -36.90 18.90
N LEU A 11 9.38 -36.02 18.83
CA LEU A 11 8.90 -35.43 17.59
C LEU A 11 9.69 -34.15 17.30
N VAL A 12 10.54 -34.14 16.28
CA VAL A 12 11.30 -32.96 15.83
C VAL A 12 10.48 -32.22 14.78
N LEU A 13 10.03 -31.00 15.07
CA LEU A 13 9.45 -30.11 14.06
C LEU A 13 10.59 -29.37 13.34
N THR A 14 10.86 -29.76 12.10
CA THR A 14 11.64 -28.97 11.15
C THR A 14 10.74 -27.94 10.48
N ALA A 15 10.94 -26.65 10.78
CA ALA A 15 10.34 -25.56 10.02
C ALA A 15 11.11 -25.37 8.70
N CYS A 16 10.44 -25.56 7.56
CA CYS A 16 10.95 -25.15 6.26
C CYS A 16 10.56 -23.68 6.04
N GLN A 17 11.53 -22.77 6.09
CA GLN A 17 11.37 -21.40 5.61
C GLN A 17 11.53 -21.41 4.08
N GLU A 18 10.51 -21.02 3.32
CA GLU A 18 10.64 -20.87 1.86
C GLU A 18 11.57 -19.69 1.52
N PRO A 19 12.47 -19.83 0.52
CA PRO A 19 13.32 -18.75 0.08
C PRO A 19 12.48 -17.66 -0.60
N ILE A 20 12.67 -16.41 -0.15
CA ILE A 20 12.04 -15.22 -0.74
C ILE A 20 12.56 -15.06 -2.18
N PRO A 21 11.68 -14.93 -3.19
CA PRO A 21 12.12 -14.73 -4.57
C PRO A 21 12.79 -13.36 -4.73
N ASP A 22 14.07 -13.37 -5.12
CA ASP A 22 14.81 -12.18 -5.55
C ASP A 22 14.20 -11.66 -6.85
N SER A 23 13.54 -10.51 -6.77
CA SER A 23 12.78 -9.90 -7.87
C SER A 23 13.66 -9.38 -9.02
N GLY A 24 14.99 -9.54 -8.93
CA GLY A 24 15.94 -9.10 -9.95
C GLY A 24 16.60 -10.20 -10.78
N TYR A 25 16.47 -11.49 -10.42
CA TYR A 25 17.24 -12.55 -11.10
C TYR A 25 16.47 -13.18 -12.27
N ASN A 26 16.89 -12.88 -13.50
CA ASN A 26 16.35 -13.51 -14.70
C ASN A 26 17.40 -14.41 -15.38
N PRO A 27 17.33 -15.75 -15.21
CA PRO A 27 18.31 -16.68 -15.79
C PRO A 27 18.21 -16.79 -17.32
N ALA A 28 17.22 -16.14 -17.95
CA ALA A 28 17.00 -16.14 -19.39
C ALA A 28 17.94 -15.22 -20.19
N LEU A 29 18.81 -14.44 -19.52
CA LEU A 29 19.81 -13.58 -20.18
C LEU A 29 21.21 -14.21 -20.26
N ARG A 30 21.30 -15.54 -20.26
CA ARG A 30 22.56 -16.23 -20.56
C ARG A 30 22.71 -16.41 -22.07
N GLY A 31 22.92 -15.29 -22.76
CA GLY A 31 23.14 -15.21 -24.20
C GLY A 31 24.47 -14.52 -24.50
N ASP A 32 25.46 -15.35 -24.82
CA ASP A 32 26.79 -15.04 -25.31
C ASP A 32 26.73 -14.12 -26.56
N THR A 33 26.99 -12.82 -26.39
CA THR A 33 27.49 -11.93 -27.45
C THR A 33 28.34 -10.84 -26.82
N SER A 34 29.64 -11.02 -26.99
CA SER A 34 30.71 -10.10 -26.65
C SER A 34 30.69 -8.87 -27.55
N VAL A 35 30.20 -7.75 -27.00
CA VAL A 35 30.59 -6.41 -27.46
C VAL A 35 30.99 -5.59 -26.24
N GLY A 36 32.30 -5.59 -25.98
CA GLY A 36 33.05 -4.52 -25.31
C GLY A 36 32.47 -3.91 -24.04
N LEU A 37 32.54 -4.63 -22.92
CA LEU A 37 32.69 -3.98 -21.62
C LEU A 37 34.20 -3.94 -21.30
N PRO A 38 34.74 -2.81 -20.84
CA PRO A 38 36.15 -2.74 -20.45
C PRO A 38 36.42 -3.79 -19.35
N ALA A 39 37.65 -4.32 -19.34
CA ALA A 39 38.10 -5.22 -18.29
C ALA A 39 37.79 -4.61 -16.92
N GLN A 40 37.26 -5.43 -16.01
CA GLN A 40 37.06 -5.02 -14.62
C GLN A 40 38.42 -4.58 -14.08
N ILE A 41 38.53 -3.30 -13.70
CA ILE A 41 39.72 -2.79 -13.04
C ILE A 41 39.80 -3.51 -11.70
N ASN A 42 40.92 -4.16 -11.43
CA ASN A 42 41.19 -4.72 -10.12
C ASN A 42 41.29 -3.54 -9.15
N VAL A 43 40.27 -3.34 -8.30
CA VAL A 43 40.30 -2.30 -7.28
C VAL A 43 41.10 -2.86 -6.11
N GLU A 44 42.42 -2.61 -6.09
CA GLU A 44 43.16 -2.70 -4.85
C GLU A 44 42.60 -1.67 -3.87
N ALA A 45 42.01 -2.15 -2.77
CA ALA A 45 41.68 -1.30 -1.64
C ALA A 45 43.00 -0.97 -0.91
N GLU A 46 43.69 0.08 -1.35
CA GLU A 46 44.53 0.80 -0.40
C GLU A 46 43.63 1.30 0.73
N PRO A 47 44.04 1.12 2.01
CA PRO A 47 43.31 1.75 3.09
C PRO A 47 43.29 3.25 2.82
N LEU A 48 42.09 3.82 2.68
CA LEU A 48 41.92 5.27 2.70
C LEU A 48 42.40 5.73 4.07
N ASP A 49 43.63 6.21 4.15
CA ASP A 49 43.99 7.20 5.16
C ASP A 49 42.90 8.26 5.08
N ALA A 50 42.20 8.44 6.20
CA ALA A 50 40.97 9.20 6.30
C ALA A 50 41.05 10.44 5.40
N VAL A 51 40.21 10.49 4.37
CA VAL A 51 40.02 11.68 3.55
C VAL A 51 39.62 12.77 4.54
N SER A 52 40.61 13.57 4.91
CA SER A 52 40.42 14.72 5.76
C SER A 52 39.49 15.62 4.97
N MET A 53 38.36 16.01 5.56
CA MET A 53 37.49 17.04 4.97
C MET A 53 38.39 18.19 4.49
N PRO A 54 38.12 18.83 3.34
CA PRO A 54 38.95 19.92 2.85
C PRO A 54 38.96 21.01 3.93
N GLN A 55 40.04 21.07 4.70
CA GLN A 55 40.27 22.12 5.67
C GLN A 55 40.80 23.29 4.86
N SER A 56 40.02 24.36 4.76
CA SER A 56 40.51 25.63 4.23
C SER A 56 41.65 26.12 5.13
N TYR A 57 42.69 26.73 4.56
CA TYR A 57 43.83 27.30 5.27
C TYR A 57 44.09 28.71 4.77
N ASP A 58 44.47 29.63 5.66
CA ASP A 58 44.73 31.02 5.32
C ASP A 58 46.09 31.16 4.62
N GLU A 59 46.42 32.37 4.17
CA GLU A 59 47.70 32.68 3.50
C GLU A 59 48.93 32.42 4.37
N ASN A 60 48.75 32.22 5.67
CA ASN A 60 49.80 31.90 6.64
C ASN A 60 49.80 30.41 7.05
N GLY A 61 48.97 29.58 6.43
CA GLY A 61 48.89 28.13 6.66
C GLY A 61 48.10 27.73 7.90
N ASN A 62 47.31 28.63 8.49
CA ASN A 62 46.46 28.32 9.64
C ASN A 62 45.11 27.75 9.18
N LEU A 63 44.59 26.75 9.89
CA LEU A 63 43.31 26.11 9.55
C LEU A 63 42.18 27.14 9.62
N ILE A 64 41.65 27.54 8.47
CA ILE A 64 40.35 28.17 8.37
C ILE A 64 39.35 27.04 8.62
N ALA A 65 38.93 26.88 9.87
CA ALA A 65 37.69 26.20 10.18
C ALA A 65 36.58 26.95 9.41
N GLY A 66 36.26 26.49 8.21
CA GLY A 66 35.18 27.02 7.41
C GLY A 66 33.89 26.82 8.18
N THR A 67 33.48 27.87 8.90
CA THR A 67 32.15 28.15 9.44
C THR A 67 31.29 26.90 9.63
N LEU A 68 31.68 26.03 10.56
CA LEU A 68 30.77 24.99 11.02
C LEU A 68 29.64 25.73 11.75
N SER A 69 28.44 25.64 11.19
CA SER A 69 27.21 26.07 11.84
C SER A 69 27.20 25.57 13.29
N ASP A 70 27.09 26.49 14.25
CA ASP A 70 27.11 26.17 15.69
C ASP A 70 25.72 25.78 16.23
N GLU A 71 24.77 25.52 15.33
CA GLU A 71 23.42 25.02 15.58
C GLU A 71 23.40 23.64 16.25
N ASN A 72 24.52 22.90 16.20
CA ASN A 72 24.71 21.63 16.91
C ASN A 72 25.61 21.75 18.16
N ASP A 73 26.08 22.95 18.53
CA ASP A 73 26.83 23.21 19.76
C ASP A 73 25.86 23.60 20.90
N PHE A 74 25.76 22.75 21.91
CA PHE A 74 24.86 22.94 23.04
C PHE A 74 25.14 24.21 23.85
N GLU A 75 26.41 24.63 23.96
CA GLU A 75 26.79 25.85 24.68
C GLU A 75 26.46 27.10 23.84
N ALA A 76 26.68 27.05 22.53
CA ALA A 76 26.34 28.15 21.63
C ALA A 76 24.81 28.37 21.54
N VAL A 77 24.03 27.28 21.52
CA VAL A 77 22.57 27.32 21.47
C VAL A 77 21.97 27.73 22.82
N SER A 78 22.47 27.21 23.95
CA SER A 78 21.95 27.56 25.29
C SER A 78 22.11 29.04 25.62
N ASN A 79 23.17 29.68 25.12
CA ASN A 79 23.41 31.10 25.29
C ASN A 79 22.49 31.98 24.41
N ARG A 80 21.87 31.44 23.35
CA ARG A 80 21.03 32.19 22.40
C ARG A 80 19.54 31.87 22.52
N GLN A 81 19.20 30.65 22.89
CA GLN A 81 17.83 30.18 23.03
C GLN A 81 17.48 30.09 24.50
N THR A 82 16.54 30.91 24.94
CA THR A 82 16.00 30.89 26.30
C THR A 82 14.65 30.19 26.35
N ILE A 83 14.23 29.80 27.55
CA ILE A 83 12.91 29.19 27.79
C ILE A 83 11.80 30.17 27.38
N GLU A 84 12.00 31.47 27.63
CA GLU A 84 11.06 32.53 27.30
C GLU A 84 10.90 32.70 25.78
N SER A 85 12.01 32.69 25.04
CA SER A 85 12.01 32.73 23.56
C SER A 85 11.25 31.55 22.98
N ASP A 86 11.48 30.34 23.51
CA ASP A 86 10.80 29.14 23.04
C ASP A 86 9.31 29.14 23.40
N ALA A 87 8.95 29.66 24.58
CA ALA A 87 7.55 29.83 24.99
C ALA A 87 6.80 30.80 24.08
N GLU A 88 7.42 31.91 23.68
CA GLU A 88 6.85 32.88 22.74
C GLU A 88 6.62 32.27 21.36
N ARG A 89 7.62 31.55 20.84
CA ARG A 89 7.50 30.83 19.56
C ARG A 89 6.42 29.75 19.59
N LEU A 90 6.29 29.04 20.71
CA LEU A 90 5.23 28.06 20.90
C LEU A 90 3.86 28.73 20.99
N ALA A 91 3.75 29.89 21.62
CA ALA A 91 2.53 30.69 21.66
C ALA A 91 2.13 31.20 20.27
N GLU A 92 3.09 31.62 19.46
CA GLU A 92 2.87 32.04 18.06
C GLU A 92 2.46 30.85 17.16
N ASN A 93 3.03 29.68 17.38
CA ASN A 93 2.61 28.46 16.69
C ASN A 93 1.20 28.03 17.10
N ARG A 94 0.88 28.13 18.39
CA ARG A 94 -0.46 27.83 18.91
C ARG A 94 -1.51 28.82 18.43
N SER A 95 -1.19 30.11 18.30
CA SER A 95 -2.14 31.11 17.80
C SER A 95 -2.48 30.93 16.33
N ARG A 96 -1.59 30.31 15.56
CA ARG A 96 -1.78 29.95 14.14
C ARG A 96 -2.30 28.54 13.94
N TYR A 97 -2.35 27.72 14.99
CA TYR A 97 -2.83 26.35 14.90
C TYR A 97 -4.34 26.34 14.66
N ILE A 98 -4.75 25.73 13.55
CA ILE A 98 -6.15 25.50 13.21
C ILE A 98 -6.35 23.99 13.17
N SER A 99 -7.19 23.47 14.07
CA SER A 99 -7.68 22.09 14.00
C SER A 99 -8.86 22.04 13.05
N ILE A 100 -8.78 21.21 12.01
CA ILE A 100 -9.89 20.94 11.10
C ILE A 100 -10.46 19.58 11.47
N GLU A 101 -11.66 19.58 12.04
CA GLU A 101 -12.39 18.34 12.31
C GLU A 101 -12.75 17.64 10.99
N PRO A 102 -12.65 16.30 10.93
CA PRO A 102 -13.15 15.55 9.79
C PRO A 102 -14.62 15.88 9.56
N THR A 103 -14.93 16.36 8.35
CA THR A 103 -16.30 16.59 7.90
C THR A 103 -16.67 15.54 6.86
N ASP A 104 -17.95 15.16 6.82
CA ASP A 104 -18.44 14.22 5.82
C ASP A 104 -18.17 14.75 4.40
N LEU A 105 -17.83 13.84 3.50
CA LEU A 105 -17.59 14.20 2.10
C LEU A 105 -18.88 14.78 1.47
N PRO A 106 -18.78 15.85 0.67
CA PRO A 106 -19.95 16.41 0.01
C PRO A 106 -20.58 15.39 -0.93
N VAL A 107 -21.91 15.31 -0.90
CA VAL A 107 -22.68 14.46 -1.83
C VAL A 107 -22.55 15.03 -3.23
N ARG A 108 -22.24 14.18 -4.22
CA ARG A 108 -22.15 14.58 -5.63
C ARG A 108 -23.50 15.19 -6.08
N PRO A 109 -23.54 16.47 -6.50
CA PRO A 109 -24.78 17.11 -6.92
C PRO A 109 -25.25 16.57 -8.28
N GLY A 110 -26.56 16.37 -8.43
CA GLY A 110 -27.20 16.20 -9.74
C GLY A 110 -27.15 14.80 -10.36
N THR A 111 -26.77 13.77 -9.62
CA THR A 111 -26.84 12.39 -10.12
C THR A 111 -27.47 11.47 -9.08
N ASP A 112 -28.69 10.99 -9.32
CA ASP A 112 -29.32 9.86 -8.60
C ASP A 112 -28.61 8.52 -8.92
N ILE A 113 -27.30 8.58 -9.09
CA ILE A 113 -26.43 7.47 -9.41
C ILE A 113 -26.10 6.73 -8.11
N PRO A 114 -26.41 5.43 -7.99
CA PRO A 114 -26.07 4.67 -6.81
C PRO A 114 -24.56 4.66 -6.54
N ASN A 115 -24.19 4.85 -5.27
CA ASN A 115 -22.80 4.73 -4.84
C ASN A 115 -22.44 3.25 -4.62
N ILE A 116 -21.68 2.68 -5.54
CA ILE A 116 -21.25 1.26 -5.48
C ILE A 116 -20.31 0.97 -4.30
N VAL A 117 -19.54 1.96 -3.83
CA VAL A 117 -18.63 1.81 -2.67
C VAL A 117 -19.46 1.74 -1.39
N ALA A 118 -20.44 2.63 -1.25
CA ALA A 118 -21.36 2.57 -0.12
C ALA A 118 -22.09 1.21 -0.07
N TYR A 119 -22.52 0.70 -1.23
CA TYR A 119 -23.11 -0.63 -1.34
C TYR A 119 -22.14 -1.76 -0.93
N ALA A 120 -20.87 -1.70 -1.35
CA ALA A 120 -19.84 -2.66 -0.95
C ALA A 120 -19.65 -2.69 0.58
N LEU A 121 -19.69 -1.53 1.23
CA LEU A 121 -19.47 -1.37 2.67
C LEU A 121 -20.71 -1.74 3.51
N GLN A 122 -21.91 -1.50 2.99
CA GLN A 122 -23.16 -1.78 3.68
C GLN A 122 -23.57 -3.26 3.60
N THR A 123 -23.20 -3.94 2.52
CA THR A 123 -23.54 -5.35 2.32
C THR A 123 -22.43 -6.28 2.82
N ASN A 124 -22.81 -7.48 3.25
CA ASN A 124 -21.92 -8.57 3.62
C ASN A 124 -22.11 -9.81 2.72
N ASN A 125 -22.77 -9.64 1.56
CA ASN A 125 -23.01 -10.72 0.61
C ASN A 125 -21.67 -11.39 0.23
N PRO A 126 -21.56 -12.73 0.32
CA PRO A 126 -20.40 -13.45 -0.16
C PRO A 126 -20.41 -13.54 -1.69
N LEU A 127 -19.22 -13.58 -2.29
CA LEU A 127 -19.07 -13.75 -3.73
C LEU A 127 -19.63 -15.10 -4.19
N LYS A 128 -20.22 -15.13 -5.39
CA LYS A 128 -20.69 -16.34 -6.09
C LYS A 128 -21.65 -17.21 -5.27
N THR A 129 -22.33 -16.61 -4.31
CA THR A 129 -23.28 -17.29 -3.45
C THR A 129 -24.66 -16.73 -3.70
N GLN A 130 -25.57 -17.60 -4.15
CA GLN A 130 -26.92 -17.17 -4.49
C GLN A 130 -27.67 -16.71 -3.24
N LEU A 131 -27.96 -15.40 -3.17
CA LEU A 131 -28.81 -14.78 -2.17
C LEU A 131 -30.14 -14.29 -2.75
N TYR A 132 -30.17 -14.04 -4.06
CA TYR A 132 -31.31 -13.56 -4.79
C TYR A 132 -31.73 -14.57 -5.84
N ASP A 133 -32.96 -15.06 -5.76
CA ASP A 133 -33.49 -16.02 -6.71
C ASP A 133 -33.47 -15.47 -8.13
N ARG A 134 -32.83 -16.22 -9.03
CA ARG A 134 -32.81 -15.94 -10.46
C ARG A 134 -33.68 -17.00 -11.11
N GLY A 135 -34.75 -16.55 -11.77
CA GLY A 135 -35.73 -17.45 -12.37
C GLY A 135 -35.10 -18.42 -13.38
N PRO A 136 -35.85 -19.41 -13.87
CA PRO A 136 -35.33 -20.52 -14.69
C PRO A 136 -34.72 -20.10 -16.05
N PHE A 137 -34.86 -18.84 -16.44
CA PHE A 137 -34.32 -18.28 -17.67
C PHE A 137 -33.02 -17.48 -17.48
N ALA A 138 -32.52 -17.39 -16.25
CA ALA A 138 -31.20 -16.83 -15.96
C ALA A 138 -30.13 -17.64 -16.70
N SER A 139 -29.20 -16.94 -17.34
CA SER A 139 -28.22 -17.57 -18.22
C SER A 139 -26.91 -16.81 -18.16
N GLU A 140 -25.86 -17.49 -17.71
CA GLU A 140 -24.50 -16.96 -17.66
C GLU A 140 -24.00 -16.48 -19.04
N LYS A 141 -24.33 -17.23 -20.10
CA LYS A 141 -24.00 -16.84 -21.48
C LYS A 141 -24.64 -15.50 -21.87
N ARG A 142 -25.89 -15.25 -21.48
CA ARG A 142 -26.56 -13.97 -21.74
C ARG A 142 -25.97 -12.86 -20.88
N ALA A 143 -25.71 -13.15 -19.61
CA ALA A 143 -25.07 -12.20 -18.71
C ALA A 143 -23.71 -11.72 -19.26
N LEU A 144 -22.86 -12.64 -19.74
CA LEU A 144 -21.58 -12.28 -20.36
C LEU A 144 -21.75 -11.30 -21.53
N ALA A 145 -22.72 -11.54 -22.42
CA ALA A 145 -23.02 -10.64 -23.53
C ALA A 145 -23.53 -9.27 -23.05
N ASN A 146 -24.41 -9.25 -22.04
CA ASN A 146 -24.96 -8.02 -21.47
C ASN A 146 -23.89 -7.21 -20.71
N CYS A 147 -22.95 -7.88 -20.05
CA CYS A 147 -21.84 -7.26 -19.33
C CYS A 147 -20.88 -6.52 -20.26
N ASN A 148 -20.68 -7.03 -21.49
CA ASN A 148 -19.86 -6.37 -22.50
C ASN A 148 -20.45 -5.03 -22.99
N ALA A 149 -21.70 -4.71 -22.66
CA ALA A 149 -22.29 -3.41 -22.97
C ALA A 149 -21.78 -2.27 -22.07
N TYR A 150 -21.07 -2.58 -20.98
CA TYR A 150 -20.58 -1.60 -20.02
C TYR A 150 -19.06 -1.46 -20.08
N PRO A 151 -18.52 -0.24 -19.91
CA PRO A 151 -17.08 0.02 -20.01
C PRO A 151 -16.28 -0.54 -18.83
N SER A 152 -16.92 -0.87 -17.71
CA SER A 152 -16.26 -1.44 -16.53
C SER A 152 -17.26 -2.23 -15.66
N PRO A 153 -16.77 -3.16 -14.81
CA PRO A 153 -17.63 -3.85 -13.84
C PRO A 153 -18.30 -2.89 -12.87
N GLY A 154 -17.59 -1.85 -12.42
CA GLY A 154 -18.16 -0.81 -11.56
C GLY A 154 -19.32 -0.07 -12.22
N LYS A 155 -19.22 0.22 -13.52
CA LYS A 155 -20.32 0.85 -14.26
C LYS A 155 -21.52 -0.10 -14.42
N ALA A 156 -21.27 -1.39 -14.64
CA ALA A 156 -22.33 -2.39 -14.67
C ALA A 156 -23.06 -2.48 -13.32
N GLN A 157 -22.31 -2.47 -12.20
CA GLN A 157 -22.87 -2.49 -10.85
C GLN A 157 -23.72 -1.25 -10.56
N GLU A 158 -23.24 -0.07 -10.95
CA GLU A 158 -23.99 1.19 -10.81
C GLU A 158 -25.34 1.09 -11.52
N VAL A 159 -25.34 0.61 -12.78
CA VAL A 159 -26.56 0.45 -13.55
C VAL A 159 -27.47 -0.63 -12.94
N PHE A 160 -26.91 -1.75 -12.53
CA PHE A 160 -27.63 -2.83 -11.83
C PHE A 160 -28.42 -2.29 -10.62
N LEU A 161 -27.74 -1.55 -9.73
CA LEU A 161 -28.37 -0.93 -8.57
C LEU A 161 -29.43 0.11 -8.98
N SER A 162 -29.14 0.92 -10.00
CA SER A 162 -30.07 1.97 -10.47
C SER A 162 -31.38 1.42 -11.03
N LYS A 163 -31.38 0.13 -11.42
CA LYS A 163 -32.52 -0.56 -12.03
C LYS A 163 -33.25 -1.48 -11.06
N GLY A 164 -32.87 -1.49 -9.78
CA GLY A 164 -33.53 -2.25 -8.72
C GLY A 164 -32.81 -3.53 -8.31
N GLY A 165 -31.57 -3.75 -8.78
CA GLY A 165 -30.70 -4.76 -8.19
C GLY A 165 -30.44 -4.47 -6.71
N PRO A 166 -30.21 -5.48 -5.87
CA PRO A 166 -30.09 -6.91 -6.21
C PRO A 166 -31.41 -7.67 -6.24
N LYS A 167 -32.51 -7.05 -5.79
CA LYS A 167 -33.84 -7.70 -5.77
C LYS A 167 -34.41 -7.93 -7.18
N ARG A 168 -34.08 -7.07 -8.13
CA ARG A 168 -34.55 -7.17 -9.53
C ARG A 168 -33.41 -6.95 -10.50
N ASP A 169 -33.02 -8.01 -11.18
CA ASP A 169 -32.03 -7.95 -12.25
C ASP A 169 -32.69 -7.81 -13.62
N ARG A 170 -33.03 -6.56 -13.95
CA ARG A 170 -33.73 -6.23 -15.20
C ARG A 170 -32.89 -6.48 -16.45
N TYR A 171 -31.57 -6.51 -16.31
CA TYR A 171 -30.63 -6.63 -17.43
C TYR A 171 -29.87 -7.96 -17.43
N GLY A 172 -30.17 -8.88 -16.50
CA GLY A 172 -29.52 -10.17 -16.43
C GLY A 172 -28.01 -10.05 -16.24
N LEU A 173 -27.57 -9.14 -15.36
CA LEU A 173 -26.15 -8.86 -15.11
C LEU A 173 -25.56 -9.73 -14.00
N ASP A 174 -26.40 -10.32 -13.15
CA ASP A 174 -26.01 -11.10 -11.97
C ASP A 174 -26.73 -12.46 -12.04
N PRO A 175 -26.23 -13.40 -12.88
CA PRO A 175 -26.88 -14.68 -13.10
C PRO A 175 -26.77 -15.66 -11.93
N ASP A 176 -25.74 -15.50 -11.09
CA ASP A 176 -25.47 -16.28 -9.87
C ASP A 176 -26.22 -15.76 -8.65
N GLY A 177 -26.72 -14.53 -8.70
CA GLY A 177 -27.63 -13.97 -7.71
C GLY A 177 -26.95 -13.59 -6.41
N ASP A 178 -25.67 -13.25 -6.42
CA ASP A 178 -24.92 -12.84 -5.23
C ASP A 178 -25.10 -11.34 -4.89
N GLY A 179 -25.75 -10.60 -5.79
CA GLY A 179 -26.00 -9.17 -5.65
C GLY A 179 -24.90 -8.29 -6.23
N PHE A 180 -23.96 -8.89 -6.98
CA PHE A 180 -22.87 -8.23 -7.69
C PHE A 180 -22.98 -8.49 -9.19
N ALA A 181 -23.06 -7.41 -9.96
CA ALA A 181 -23.21 -7.46 -11.40
C ALA A 181 -21.88 -7.81 -12.08
N CYS A 182 -21.97 -8.68 -13.08
CA CYS A 182 -20.87 -9.05 -13.95
C CYS A 182 -19.68 -9.59 -13.15
N THR A 183 -18.51 -8.97 -13.29
CA THR A 183 -17.29 -9.33 -12.57
C THR A 183 -16.94 -8.33 -11.46
N TRP A 184 -17.92 -7.57 -10.99
CA TRP A 184 -17.68 -6.55 -9.96
C TRP A 184 -17.42 -7.21 -8.61
N ASP A 185 -16.30 -6.83 -7.96
CA ASP A 185 -15.87 -7.39 -6.68
C ASP A 185 -15.88 -6.29 -5.59
N PRO A 186 -16.65 -6.45 -4.50
CA PRO A 186 -16.66 -5.49 -3.38
C PRO A 186 -15.43 -5.60 -2.47
N THR A 187 -14.62 -6.66 -2.59
CA THR A 187 -13.55 -7.02 -1.64
C THR A 187 -12.53 -5.89 -1.43
N PRO A 188 -12.00 -5.22 -2.47
CA PRO A 188 -11.04 -4.14 -2.27
C PRO A 188 -11.59 -2.99 -1.41
N PHE A 189 -12.87 -2.65 -1.56
CA PHE A 189 -13.51 -1.60 -0.77
C PHE A 189 -13.74 -2.02 0.68
N ARG A 190 -14.05 -3.29 0.92
CA ARG A 190 -14.24 -3.84 2.26
C ARG A 190 -12.93 -3.91 3.03
N LEU A 191 -11.83 -4.29 2.36
CA LEU A 191 -10.48 -4.35 2.96
C LEU A 191 -9.97 -2.97 3.37
N ALA A 192 -10.20 -1.95 2.54
CA ALA A 192 -9.81 -0.57 2.86
C ALA A 192 -10.47 -0.02 4.14
N ARG A 193 -11.61 -0.58 4.57
CA ARG A 193 -12.26 -0.22 5.84
C ARG A 193 -11.62 -0.92 7.05
N SER A 194 -11.10 -2.13 6.88
CA SER A 194 -10.55 -2.92 8.00
C SER A 194 -9.15 -2.48 8.44
N GLU A 195 -8.47 -1.65 7.66
CA GLU A 195 -7.11 -1.18 7.92
C GLU A 195 -7.03 0.21 8.59
N GLY A 196 -8.18 0.82 8.91
CA GLY A 196 -8.27 2.11 9.63
C GLY A 196 -8.91 1.94 11.01
#